data_AF-U2MEJ5-F1
#
_entry.id   AF-U2MEJ5-F1
#
_cell.length_a   1.000
_cell.length_b   1.000
_cell.length_c   1.000
_cell.angle_alpha   90.00
_cell.angle_beta   90.00
_cell.angle_gamma   90.00
#
_symmetry.space_group_name_H-M   'P 1'
#
loop_
_entity.id
_entity.type
_entity.pdbx_description
1 polymer ?
#
loop_
_entity_poly.entity_id
_entity_poly.type
_entity_poly.pdbx_seq_one_letter_code
_entity_poly.pdbx_strand_id
1 'polypeptide(L)'
;MKKMKTSIFSVLTIATILSTACSNYDTMQNDKEQDFDIKGLTEFAVGDNNATRTSGEYTGTGIKFYWTEGDELWIADGGLTKSIKSDITGKMETAKFYFTGTYTANSYPVRYTGGNAGDKVTIKAIQKQEQPNDGSHIGKDGDCGTGTATKSGGRYKFRLSHKASYITFVPYYSHGFAEDVKVTQIKVTADKAIAGTYNFDDTGLQTSTATNISKSITLILKNGNGFEIPKSETVYRNAAIMVLSPGTYNDFTVEYTLYDQKTYVKGTVTKNYGTRTFNVGKNKKVAYDLAVPHYGQEYYLWDAINHCWKGHETGQPKFNNESNKAEYPKSADIDRWFNDNVGYPKSASRSCKDCPNVNEMHWYVKNGDPHWDGTTIWETMGHLYQGGVWFKKKSKIAGFSSTQAPDNKDYTTNSKEAEINNNSVKKGKPTVSSNYFYLPTLGCYSSGGALLYVGVYGEYWSKTPSHKESKHQRFSYYLALGENSVGVSSEDRFKAFKVWTAQ
;
A
#
# COMPACT_ATOMS: atom_id res chain seq x y z
N MET A 1 32.67 24.03 -35.38
CA MET A 1 31.27 24.35 -35.74
C MET A 1 30.39 23.12 -35.56
N LYS A 2 29.62 23.05 -34.47
CA LYS A 2 28.31 22.39 -34.42
C LYS A 2 27.62 22.84 -33.14
N LYS A 3 26.49 23.53 -33.35
CA LYS A 3 25.60 24.10 -32.35
C LYS A 3 25.12 23.00 -31.40
N MET A 4 25.20 23.23 -30.09
CA MET A 4 24.41 22.50 -29.12
C MET A 4 23.40 23.46 -28.49
N LYS A 5 22.15 23.02 -28.53
CA LYS A 5 20.94 23.78 -28.32
C LYS A 5 20.82 24.20 -26.86
N THR A 6 20.57 25.48 -26.65
CA THR A 6 20.04 26.08 -25.43
C THR A 6 18.69 25.44 -25.11
N SER A 7 18.62 24.65 -24.04
CA SER A 7 17.37 24.27 -23.40
C SER A 7 17.12 25.25 -22.27
N ILE A 8 16.08 26.06 -22.43
CA ILE A 8 15.58 27.01 -21.45
C ILE A 8 15.04 26.20 -20.27
N PHE A 9 15.81 26.15 -19.18
CA PHE A 9 15.27 25.79 -17.87
C PHE A 9 14.56 27.03 -17.34
N SER A 10 13.22 26.99 -17.35
CA SER A 10 12.40 27.92 -16.58
C SER A 10 12.70 27.73 -15.10
N VAL A 11 13.57 28.57 -14.56
CA VAL A 11 13.77 28.76 -13.12
C VAL A 11 12.48 29.38 -12.58
N LEU A 12 11.61 28.57 -12.00
CA LEU A 12 10.51 29.06 -11.18
C LEU A 12 11.11 29.44 -9.82
N THR A 13 11.38 30.72 -9.63
CA THR A 13 11.76 31.33 -8.35
C THR A 13 10.62 31.15 -7.36
N ILE A 14 10.73 30.14 -6.49
CA ILE A 14 9.88 30.01 -5.31
C ILE A 14 10.45 30.98 -4.26
N ALA A 15 9.75 32.08 -4.05
CA ALA A 15 9.99 32.97 -2.91
C ALA A 15 9.67 32.20 -1.62
N THR A 16 10.70 31.66 -0.98
CA THR A 16 10.65 31.13 0.38
C THR A 16 10.48 32.29 1.36
N ILE A 17 9.26 32.49 1.84
CA ILE A 17 9.02 33.29 3.04
C ILE A 17 9.35 32.38 4.23
N LEU A 18 10.59 32.48 4.71
CA LEU A 18 11.01 31.93 6.00
C LEU A 18 10.47 32.85 7.09
N SER A 19 9.33 32.51 7.70
CA SER A 19 8.95 33.07 8.99
C SER A 19 9.62 32.25 10.10
N THR A 20 10.70 32.81 10.64
CA THR A 20 11.36 32.39 11.87
C THR A 20 10.37 32.46 13.04
N ALA A 21 9.97 31.31 13.59
CA ALA A 21 9.34 31.25 14.90
C ALA A 21 10.45 31.26 15.97
N CYS A 22 10.83 32.46 16.41
CA CYS A 22 11.59 32.63 17.64
C CYS A 22 10.62 32.56 18.83
N SER A 23 10.90 31.65 19.74
CA SER A 23 10.37 31.61 21.09
C SER A 23 10.77 32.87 21.86
N ASN A 24 9.80 33.58 22.45
CA ASN A 24 9.79 33.87 23.89
C ASN A 24 8.43 34.40 24.34
N TYR A 25 8.10 34.00 25.56
CA TYR A 25 6.87 34.26 26.31
C TYR A 25 6.71 35.73 26.72
N ASP A 26 5.49 36.01 27.17
CA ASP A 26 4.99 37.21 27.84
C ASP A 26 4.70 38.45 27.00
N THR A 27 3.45 38.49 26.52
CA THR A 27 2.56 39.58 26.91
C THR A 27 1.11 39.09 26.85
N MET A 28 0.42 39.13 28.00
CA MET A 28 -1.02 38.89 28.06
C MET A 28 -1.74 39.99 27.26
N GLN A 29 -2.12 39.68 26.03
CA GLN A 29 -3.15 40.41 25.32
C GLN A 29 -4.44 39.61 25.49
N ASN A 30 -5.36 40.17 26.28
CA ASN A 30 -6.76 39.80 26.26
C ASN A 30 -7.28 39.99 24.84
N ASP A 31 -7.22 38.94 24.02
CA ASP A 31 -8.07 38.84 22.85
C ASP A 31 -9.50 38.80 23.36
N LYS A 32 -10.14 39.96 23.35
CA LYS A 32 -11.58 40.08 23.50
C LYS A 32 -12.19 39.16 22.46
N GLU A 33 -12.94 38.15 22.91
CA GLU A 33 -13.99 37.55 22.11
C GLU A 33 -14.70 38.69 21.38
N GLN A 34 -14.72 38.64 20.05
CA GLN A 34 -15.55 39.55 19.26
C GLN A 34 -16.99 39.29 19.70
N ASP A 35 -17.52 40.15 20.56
CA ASP A 35 -18.90 40.09 21.05
C ASP A 35 -19.82 40.25 19.82
N PHE A 36 -20.36 39.13 19.34
CA PHE A 36 -21.15 39.10 18.12
C PHE A 36 -22.59 39.50 18.46
N ASP A 37 -23.10 40.53 17.78
CA ASP A 37 -24.47 40.98 17.99
C ASP A 37 -25.46 39.94 17.42
N ILE A 38 -25.88 39.01 18.28
CA ILE A 38 -26.91 38.00 18.01
C ILE A 38 -28.33 38.58 18.11
N LYS A 39 -28.48 39.88 18.35
CA LYS A 39 -29.79 40.51 18.56
C LYS A 39 -30.64 40.40 17.29
N GLY A 40 -31.84 39.85 17.46
CA GLY A 40 -32.79 39.65 16.36
C GLY A 40 -32.57 38.37 15.55
N LEU A 41 -31.60 37.52 15.91
CA LEU A 41 -31.40 36.21 15.30
C LEU A 41 -32.09 35.12 16.12
N THR A 42 -32.51 34.05 15.43
CA THR A 42 -33.02 32.85 16.08
C THR A 42 -31.93 31.79 16.16
N GLU A 43 -31.72 31.25 17.35
CA GLU A 43 -30.70 30.24 17.65
C GLU A 43 -31.24 28.80 17.46
N PHE A 44 -30.49 28.00 16.71
CA PHE A 44 -30.62 26.56 16.58
C PHE A 44 -29.36 25.89 17.11
N ALA A 45 -29.48 25.19 18.24
CA ALA A 45 -28.36 24.57 18.94
C ALA A 45 -28.44 23.05 18.88
N VAL A 46 -27.28 22.39 18.83
CA VAL A 46 -27.20 20.94 19.06
C VAL A 46 -27.68 20.62 20.48
N GLY A 47 -28.59 19.67 20.63
CA GLY A 47 -29.17 19.33 21.94
C GLY A 47 -28.20 18.62 22.90
N ASP A 48 -28.37 18.85 24.20
CA ASP A 48 -27.56 18.25 25.27
C ASP A 48 -27.69 16.71 25.28
N ASN A 49 -26.59 15.98 25.54
CA ASN A 49 -26.48 14.52 25.65
C ASN A 49 -26.59 13.67 24.36
N ASN A 50 -25.72 13.96 23.38
CA ASN A 50 -25.18 13.08 22.32
C ASN A 50 -25.17 13.86 21.01
N ALA A 51 -24.00 14.41 20.72
CA ALA A 51 -23.81 15.26 19.57
C ALA A 51 -23.86 14.47 18.26
N THR A 52 -24.34 15.16 17.23
CA THR A 52 -24.52 14.72 15.85
C THR A 52 -23.78 15.75 15.01
N ARG A 53 -22.76 15.34 14.26
CA ARG A 53 -21.61 16.21 13.95
C ARG A 53 -21.10 15.97 12.49
N THR A 54 -19.96 16.49 12.02
CA THR A 54 -19.64 16.60 10.56
C THR A 54 -18.22 16.19 10.10
N SER A 55 -17.30 15.92 11.03
CA SER A 55 -15.91 15.46 10.82
C SER A 55 -15.59 14.28 11.74
N GLY A 56 -14.88 13.24 11.31
CA GLY A 56 -14.87 11.97 12.03
C GLY A 56 -13.54 11.53 12.64
N GLU A 57 -13.46 11.24 13.94
CA GLU A 57 -12.33 10.49 14.50
C GLU A 57 -12.72 9.03 14.70
N TYR A 58 -11.96 8.07 14.14
CA TYR A 58 -12.27 6.67 14.37
C TYR A 58 -11.79 6.23 15.77
N THR A 59 -12.72 5.81 16.62
CA THR A 59 -12.45 5.49 18.03
C THR A 59 -12.01 4.04 18.25
N GLY A 60 -11.83 3.28 17.17
CA GLY A 60 -11.67 1.82 17.21
C GLY A 60 -12.98 1.04 17.11
N THR A 61 -14.12 1.66 17.42
CA THR A 61 -15.46 1.05 17.36
C THR A 61 -16.45 1.79 16.45
N GLY A 62 -16.21 3.07 16.17
CA GLY A 62 -17.05 3.90 15.32
C GLY A 62 -16.39 5.22 14.99
N ILE A 63 -17.06 6.04 14.18
CA ILE A 63 -16.60 7.40 13.90
C ILE A 63 -17.26 8.33 14.91
N LYS A 64 -16.46 9.04 15.70
CA LYS A 64 -16.91 10.14 16.54
C LYS A 64 -16.90 11.40 15.69
N PHE A 65 -18.07 11.93 15.40
CA PHE A 65 -18.17 13.09 14.52
C PHE A 65 -17.80 14.40 15.28
N TYR A 66 -17.50 15.54 14.63
CA TYR A 66 -17.35 16.88 15.22
C TYR A 66 -17.78 17.95 14.23
N TRP A 67 -18.29 19.09 14.69
CA TRP A 67 -18.51 20.27 13.85
C TRP A 67 -17.18 20.94 13.50
N THR A 68 -17.07 21.49 12.30
CA THR A 68 -15.89 22.18 11.79
C THR A 68 -16.25 23.53 11.20
N GLU A 69 -15.26 24.43 11.17
CA GLU A 69 -15.45 25.78 10.62
C GLU A 69 -15.98 25.71 9.17
N GLY A 70 -16.99 26.53 8.90
CA GLY A 70 -17.67 26.57 7.61
C GLY A 70 -18.82 25.55 7.46
N ASP A 71 -19.10 24.71 8.47
CA ASP A 71 -20.33 23.93 8.45
C ASP A 71 -21.57 24.84 8.57
N GLU A 72 -22.60 24.47 7.81
CA GLU A 72 -23.85 25.21 7.70
C GLU A 72 -25.05 24.29 7.99
N LEU A 73 -26.13 24.88 8.51
CA LEU A 73 -27.40 24.18 8.75
C LEU A 73 -28.49 24.78 7.88
N TRP A 74 -29.41 23.94 7.42
CA TRP A 74 -30.57 24.35 6.64
C TRP A 74 -31.85 24.08 7.41
N ILE A 75 -32.81 25.00 7.34
CA ILE A 75 -34.20 24.79 7.76
C ILE A 75 -35.02 24.50 6.51
N ALA A 76 -35.81 23.43 6.53
CA ALA A 76 -36.75 23.10 5.46
C ALA A 76 -38.19 23.45 5.87
N ASP A 77 -38.66 24.63 5.46
CA ASP A 77 -39.99 25.17 5.80
C ASP A 77 -40.60 25.90 4.60
N GLY A 78 -41.32 25.17 3.74
CA GLY A 78 -41.86 25.71 2.47
C GLY A 78 -40.79 26.13 1.45
N GLY A 79 -39.52 25.89 1.76
CA GLY A 79 -38.31 26.28 1.06
C GLY A 79 -37.08 25.93 1.91
N LEU A 80 -35.87 26.25 1.43
CA LEU A 80 -34.64 26.01 2.17
C LEU A 80 -34.02 27.33 2.62
N THR A 81 -33.94 27.51 3.93
CA THR A 81 -33.28 28.66 4.54
C THR A 81 -31.94 28.22 5.13
N LYS A 82 -30.86 28.89 4.74
CA LYS A 82 -29.51 28.61 5.21
C LYS A 82 -29.17 29.39 6.48
N SER A 83 -28.42 28.81 7.39
CA SER A 83 -27.83 29.54 8.51
C SER A 83 -26.93 30.65 7.99
N ILE A 84 -27.01 31.83 8.58
CA ILE A 84 -26.15 32.96 8.19
C ILE A 84 -24.79 32.94 8.89
N LYS A 85 -24.70 32.22 10.01
CA LYS A 85 -23.48 32.08 10.81
C LYS A 85 -23.61 30.90 11.78
N SER A 86 -22.47 30.41 12.28
CA SER A 86 -22.38 29.50 13.42
C SER A 86 -21.38 30.01 14.47
N ASP A 87 -21.40 29.44 15.68
CA ASP A 87 -20.38 29.68 16.72
C ASP A 87 -19.16 28.75 16.61
N ILE A 88 -18.98 28.09 15.47
CA ILE A 88 -17.93 27.09 15.28
C ILE A 88 -16.58 27.80 15.03
N THR A 89 -15.63 27.62 15.94
CA THR A 89 -14.27 28.22 15.87
C THR A 89 -13.16 27.19 15.66
N GLY A 90 -13.52 25.96 15.26
CA GLY A 90 -12.59 24.86 15.05
C GLY A 90 -13.31 23.51 15.07
N LYS A 91 -12.66 22.47 15.61
CA LYS A 91 -13.27 21.15 15.85
C LYS A 91 -14.08 21.18 17.14
N MET A 92 -15.41 21.17 17.06
CA MET A 92 -16.30 21.31 18.22
C MET A 92 -17.31 20.16 18.33
N GLU A 93 -17.65 19.75 19.56
CA GLU A 93 -18.67 18.71 19.76
C GLU A 93 -20.09 19.24 19.61
N THR A 94 -20.31 20.52 19.90
CA THR A 94 -21.61 21.19 19.78
C THR A 94 -21.44 22.44 18.93
N ALA A 95 -22.54 22.89 18.35
CA ALA A 95 -22.59 24.09 17.54
C ALA A 95 -23.96 24.76 17.71
N LYS A 96 -23.96 26.07 17.53
CA LYS A 96 -25.13 26.92 17.38
C LYS A 96 -25.11 27.50 15.98
N PHE A 97 -26.27 27.50 15.36
CA PHE A 97 -26.53 28.09 14.06
C PHE A 97 -27.53 29.22 14.22
N TYR A 98 -27.26 30.34 13.56
CA TYR A 98 -28.08 31.53 13.66
C TYR A 98 -28.78 31.81 12.34
N PHE A 99 -30.06 32.12 12.43
CA PHE A 99 -30.92 32.40 11.28
C PHE A 99 -31.59 33.76 11.43
N THR A 100 -31.75 34.45 10.31
CA THR A 100 -32.60 35.64 10.24
C THR A 100 -34.07 35.24 10.27
N GLY A 101 -34.90 36.09 10.86
CA GLY A 101 -36.36 35.92 10.90
C GLY A 101 -36.90 35.37 12.23
N THR A 102 -38.24 35.39 12.33
CA THR A 102 -38.98 34.96 13.52
C THR A 102 -39.59 33.59 13.27
N TYR A 103 -39.13 32.59 14.04
CA TYR A 103 -39.60 31.20 13.94
C TYR A 103 -40.57 30.91 15.08
N THR A 104 -41.84 30.67 14.75
CA THR A 104 -42.94 30.53 15.72
C THR A 104 -43.42 29.09 15.92
N ALA A 105 -43.17 28.19 14.97
CA ALA A 105 -43.61 26.80 15.08
C ALA A 105 -42.88 26.06 16.21
N ASN A 106 -43.50 25.00 16.75
CA ASN A 106 -42.88 24.22 17.82
C ASN A 106 -41.65 23.43 17.35
N SER A 107 -41.57 23.13 16.06
CA SER A 107 -40.46 22.40 15.48
C SER A 107 -40.25 22.69 14.00
N TYR A 108 -39.02 22.52 13.53
CA TYR A 108 -38.62 22.67 12.13
C TYR A 108 -37.76 21.49 11.68
N PRO A 109 -37.95 20.94 10.47
CA PRO A 109 -37.00 20.02 9.86
C PRO A 109 -35.68 20.76 9.59
N VAL A 110 -34.56 20.08 9.85
CA VAL A 110 -33.22 20.60 9.59
C VAL A 110 -32.38 19.62 8.80
N ARG A 111 -31.51 20.17 7.94
CA ARG A 111 -30.61 19.39 7.07
C ARG A 111 -29.17 19.87 7.20
N TYR A 112 -28.26 18.92 7.11
CA TYR A 112 -26.83 19.11 6.91
C TYR A 112 -26.40 18.37 5.65
N THR A 113 -25.69 19.04 4.75
CA THR A 113 -25.28 18.49 3.45
C THR A 113 -23.79 18.60 3.16
N GLY A 114 -23.00 19.17 4.10
CA GLY A 114 -21.56 19.35 3.94
C GLY A 114 -21.14 20.31 2.81
N GLY A 115 -22.09 21.06 2.24
CA GLY A 115 -21.85 22.02 1.17
C GLY A 115 -22.95 23.07 1.05
N ASN A 116 -22.85 23.89 -0.01
CA ASN A 116 -23.65 25.11 -0.16
C ASN A 116 -25.08 24.88 -0.69
N ALA A 117 -25.52 23.63 -0.85
CA ALA A 117 -26.87 23.29 -1.31
C ALA A 117 -27.57 22.40 -0.27
N GLY A 118 -28.74 22.82 0.23
CA GLY A 118 -29.49 22.07 1.25
C GLY A 118 -30.35 20.92 0.70
N ASP A 119 -30.47 20.81 -0.62
CA ASP A 119 -31.26 19.80 -1.35
C ASP A 119 -30.40 18.80 -2.14
N LYS A 120 -29.07 18.90 -2.06
CA LYS A 120 -28.14 18.04 -2.80
C LYS A 120 -26.94 17.68 -1.97
N VAL A 121 -26.47 16.45 -2.15
CA VAL A 121 -25.23 15.94 -1.55
C VAL A 121 -24.38 15.30 -2.63
N THR A 122 -23.10 15.64 -2.66
CA THR A 122 -22.13 15.00 -3.57
C THR A 122 -21.19 14.13 -2.77
N ILE A 123 -21.28 12.82 -3.00
CA ILE A 123 -20.29 11.86 -2.53
C ILE A 123 -19.16 11.84 -3.55
N LYS A 124 -17.99 12.36 -3.18
CA LYS A 124 -16.89 12.53 -4.13
C LYS A 124 -16.25 11.20 -4.53
N ALA A 125 -15.95 11.06 -5.81
CA ALA A 125 -15.14 9.96 -6.34
C ALA A 125 -13.64 10.09 -6.00
N ILE A 126 -13.19 11.28 -5.59
CA ILE A 126 -11.83 11.52 -5.09
C ILE A 126 -11.94 12.20 -3.73
N GLN A 127 -11.41 11.53 -2.71
CA GLN A 127 -11.39 11.96 -1.31
C GLN A 127 -9.94 12.11 -0.87
N LYS A 128 -9.69 12.94 0.14
CA LYS A 128 -8.34 13.20 0.64
C LYS A 128 -8.32 13.21 2.16
N GLN A 129 -7.45 12.40 2.74
CA GLN A 129 -7.25 12.36 4.18
C GLN A 129 -5.81 12.73 4.53
N GLU A 130 -5.62 13.74 5.37
CA GLU A 130 -4.30 14.28 5.68
C GLU A 130 -3.59 13.54 6.81
N GLN A 131 -4.31 13.14 7.85
CA GLN A 131 -3.75 12.45 9.01
C GLN A 131 -4.45 11.12 9.25
N PRO A 132 -3.73 10.09 9.71
CA PRO A 132 -4.35 8.85 10.15
C PRO A 132 -5.42 9.12 11.20
N ASN A 133 -6.51 8.35 11.15
CA ASN A 133 -7.60 8.44 12.11
C ASN A 133 -8.39 9.77 12.12
N ASP A 134 -8.04 10.74 11.28
CA ASP A 134 -8.69 12.04 11.17
C ASP A 134 -9.52 12.15 9.89
N GLY A 135 -10.83 11.99 10.04
CA GLY A 135 -11.85 12.17 9.01
C GLY A 135 -12.36 13.59 8.91
N SER A 136 -11.52 14.61 9.13
CA SER A 136 -11.84 16.03 8.91
C SER A 136 -12.37 16.35 7.50
N HIS A 137 -12.08 15.49 6.52
CA HIS A 137 -12.54 15.64 5.14
C HIS A 137 -13.98 15.18 4.87
N ILE A 138 -14.59 14.37 5.74
CA ILE A 138 -15.83 13.65 5.41
C ILE A 138 -17.03 14.56 5.16
N GLY A 139 -17.13 15.71 5.86
CA GLY A 139 -18.12 16.75 5.59
C GLY A 139 -18.10 17.19 4.13
N LYS A 140 -16.91 17.52 3.62
CA LYS A 140 -16.70 17.94 2.23
C LYS A 140 -16.88 16.80 1.23
N ASP A 141 -16.82 15.56 1.66
CA ASP A 141 -16.80 14.38 0.80
C ASP A 141 -18.14 13.63 0.71
N GLY A 142 -19.17 14.17 1.36
CA GLY A 142 -20.57 13.73 1.21
C GLY A 142 -21.23 13.27 2.51
N ASP A 143 -20.63 13.56 3.67
CA ASP A 143 -21.37 13.44 4.93
C ASP A 143 -22.59 14.36 4.92
N CYS A 144 -23.70 13.85 5.42
CA CYS A 144 -24.99 14.52 5.41
C CYS A 144 -25.88 13.97 6.51
N GLY A 145 -26.85 14.77 6.96
CA GLY A 145 -27.75 14.39 8.04
C GLY A 145 -29.07 15.14 7.99
N THR A 146 -30.12 14.52 8.53
CA THR A 146 -31.42 15.19 8.74
C THR A 146 -31.82 15.10 10.20
N GLY A 147 -32.63 16.06 10.65
CA GLY A 147 -33.11 16.13 12.02
C GLY A 147 -34.38 16.96 12.15
N THR A 148 -34.87 17.03 13.37
CA THR A 148 -35.98 17.92 13.75
C THR A 148 -35.50 18.80 14.89
N ALA A 149 -35.51 20.11 14.67
CA ALA A 149 -35.22 21.10 15.67
C ALA A 149 -36.50 21.43 16.45
N THR A 150 -36.48 21.29 17.78
CA THR A 150 -37.66 21.51 18.63
C THR A 150 -37.42 22.65 19.59
N LYS A 151 -38.41 23.52 19.78
CA LYS A 151 -38.32 24.68 20.67
C LYS A 151 -38.18 24.24 22.12
N SER A 152 -37.14 24.69 22.80
CA SER A 152 -36.86 24.38 24.21
C SER A 152 -35.98 25.46 24.84
N GLY A 153 -36.44 26.09 25.92
CA GLY A 153 -35.63 27.06 26.67
C GLY A 153 -35.23 28.31 25.86
N GLY A 154 -36.16 28.84 25.06
CA GLY A 154 -35.96 30.08 24.27
C GLY A 154 -35.17 29.91 22.97
N ARG A 155 -34.78 28.68 22.62
CA ARG A 155 -34.01 28.32 21.41
C ARG A 155 -34.57 27.05 20.76
N TYR A 156 -34.11 26.70 19.57
CA TYR A 156 -34.40 25.39 18.98
C TYR A 156 -33.25 24.42 19.27
N LYS A 157 -33.57 23.21 19.73
CA LYS A 157 -32.58 22.14 19.94
C LYS A 157 -32.76 21.05 18.90
N PHE A 158 -31.68 20.59 18.27
CA PHE A 158 -31.73 19.55 17.24
C PHE A 158 -30.65 18.48 17.41
N ARG A 159 -30.87 17.36 16.72
CA ARG A 159 -29.90 16.28 16.50
C ARG A 159 -30.04 15.78 15.07
N LEU A 160 -28.94 15.45 14.43
CA LEU A 160 -28.87 14.91 13.08
C LEU A 160 -28.66 13.40 13.07
N SER A 161 -29.47 12.71 12.28
CA SER A 161 -29.20 11.33 11.89
C SER A 161 -28.41 11.36 10.60
N HIS A 162 -27.18 10.84 10.62
CA HIS A 162 -26.34 10.73 9.44
C HIS A 162 -27.01 9.88 8.36
N LYS A 163 -26.90 10.33 7.10
CA LYS A 163 -27.58 9.75 5.94
C LYS A 163 -26.62 9.19 4.87
N ALA A 164 -25.32 9.41 5.02
CA ALA A 164 -24.28 8.73 4.25
C ALA A 164 -23.85 7.40 4.92
N SER A 165 -22.99 6.63 4.27
CA SER A 165 -22.30 5.47 4.87
C SER A 165 -20.80 5.68 4.88
N TYR A 166 -20.11 4.99 5.79
CA TYR A 166 -18.66 5.14 5.95
C TYR A 166 -17.97 3.77 5.99
N ILE A 167 -16.73 3.74 5.53
CA ILE A 167 -15.82 2.61 5.68
C ILE A 167 -14.51 3.11 6.27
N THR A 168 -13.94 2.34 7.19
CA THR A 168 -12.60 2.59 7.76
C THR A 168 -11.67 1.43 7.41
N PHE A 169 -10.57 1.75 6.73
CA PHE A 169 -9.53 0.80 6.38
C PHE A 169 -8.40 0.85 7.41
N VAL A 170 -7.97 -0.32 7.88
CA VAL A 170 -6.81 -0.49 8.77
C VAL A 170 -5.90 -1.59 8.20
N PRO A 171 -5.20 -1.32 7.07
CA PRO A 171 -4.30 -2.30 6.48
C PRO A 171 -3.11 -2.56 7.40
N TYR A 172 -2.56 -3.77 7.37
CA TYR A 172 -1.32 -4.13 8.07
C TYR A 172 -0.55 -5.15 7.24
N TYR A 173 0.69 -5.44 7.61
CA TYR A 173 1.47 -6.50 6.96
C TYR A 173 2.19 -7.33 8.02
N SER A 174 1.80 -8.59 8.18
CA SER A 174 2.25 -9.43 9.30
C SER A 174 3.76 -9.72 9.32
N HIS A 175 4.44 -9.67 8.17
CA HIS A 175 5.90 -9.78 8.11
C HIS A 175 6.61 -8.46 8.50
N GLY A 176 5.90 -7.34 8.45
CA GLY A 176 6.41 -6.00 8.79
C GLY A 176 7.10 -5.32 7.61
N PHE A 177 6.93 -4.01 7.52
CA PHE A 177 7.67 -3.16 6.60
C PHE A 177 8.60 -2.21 7.36
N ALA A 178 9.62 -1.72 6.67
CA ALA A 178 10.34 -0.52 7.07
C ALA A 178 9.39 0.69 7.02
N GLU A 179 9.70 1.73 7.79
CA GLU A 179 8.85 2.93 7.86
C GLU A 179 8.73 3.65 6.52
N ASP A 180 9.69 3.49 5.61
CA ASP A 180 9.69 4.07 4.26
C ASP A 180 8.59 3.50 3.35
N VAL A 181 8.01 2.34 3.70
CA VAL A 181 6.90 1.76 2.93
C VAL A 181 5.58 2.32 3.41
N LYS A 182 4.88 3.02 2.53
CA LYS A 182 3.64 3.72 2.83
C LYS A 182 2.48 3.19 2.00
N VAL A 183 1.28 3.20 2.59
CA VAL A 183 0.03 3.14 1.83
C VAL A 183 -0.33 4.55 1.40
N THR A 184 -0.34 4.81 0.09
CA THR A 184 -0.48 6.18 -0.46
C THR A 184 -1.89 6.45 -0.98
N GLN A 185 -2.59 5.39 -1.39
CA GLN A 185 -3.94 5.47 -1.93
C GLN A 185 -4.72 4.21 -1.60
N ILE A 186 -6.01 4.38 -1.34
CA ILE A 186 -6.98 3.29 -1.24
C ILE A 186 -8.08 3.55 -2.26
N LYS A 187 -8.28 2.60 -3.18
CA LYS A 187 -9.32 2.67 -4.20
C LYS A 187 -10.37 1.59 -3.95
N VAL A 188 -11.62 2.02 -3.83
CA VAL A 188 -12.78 1.12 -3.82
C VAL A 188 -13.36 1.08 -5.23
N THR A 189 -13.72 -0.11 -5.70
CA THR A 189 -14.51 -0.31 -6.92
C THR A 189 -15.69 -1.23 -6.62
N ALA A 190 -16.86 -0.94 -7.21
CA ALA A 190 -18.07 -1.72 -7.01
C ALA A 190 -18.83 -2.03 -8.31
N ASP A 191 -19.82 -2.93 -8.23
CA ASP A 191 -20.72 -3.32 -9.33
C ASP A 191 -21.62 -2.17 -9.83
N LYS A 192 -21.98 -1.24 -8.93
CA LYS A 192 -22.82 -0.06 -9.21
C LYS A 192 -22.26 1.22 -8.56
N ALA A 193 -22.95 2.34 -8.79
CA ALA A 193 -22.53 3.65 -8.30
C ALA A 193 -22.37 3.66 -6.77
N ILE A 194 -21.18 4.06 -6.31
CA ILE A 194 -20.83 4.28 -4.90
C ILE A 194 -20.59 5.76 -4.58
N ALA A 195 -20.40 6.58 -5.63
CA ALA A 195 -20.22 8.02 -5.57
C ALA A 195 -21.06 8.71 -6.66
N GLY A 196 -21.35 9.99 -6.47
CA GLY A 196 -22.20 10.80 -7.36
C GLY A 196 -22.86 11.96 -6.61
N THR A 197 -23.67 12.72 -7.33
CA THR A 197 -24.52 13.79 -6.78
C THR A 197 -25.95 13.29 -6.68
N TYR A 198 -26.53 13.38 -5.49
CA TYR A 198 -27.86 12.89 -5.15
C TYR A 198 -28.76 14.04 -4.71
N ASN A 199 -30.04 13.94 -4.99
CA ASN A 199 -31.03 14.75 -4.30
C ASN A 199 -31.06 14.38 -2.81
N PHE A 200 -31.37 15.35 -1.98
CA PHE A 200 -31.40 15.24 -0.53
C PHE A 200 -32.65 15.93 0.01
N ASP A 201 -33.43 15.20 0.79
CA ASP A 201 -34.63 15.70 1.45
C ASP A 201 -34.65 15.33 2.93
N ASP A 202 -35.78 15.57 3.61
CA ASP A 202 -35.91 15.31 5.05
C ASP A 202 -35.82 13.81 5.40
N THR A 203 -36.06 12.92 4.44
CA THR A 203 -35.89 11.47 4.60
C THR A 203 -34.42 11.05 4.45
N GLY A 204 -33.65 11.84 3.69
CA GLY A 204 -32.20 11.74 3.55
C GLY A 204 -31.74 11.66 2.09
N LEU A 205 -30.69 10.88 1.87
CA LEU A 205 -30.05 10.73 0.56
C LEU A 205 -30.89 9.88 -0.40
N GLN A 206 -31.31 10.45 -1.52
CA GLN A 206 -32.14 9.76 -2.52
C GLN A 206 -31.26 9.03 -3.53
N THR A 207 -30.83 7.81 -3.21
CA THR A 207 -29.84 7.05 -3.99
C THR A 207 -30.26 6.74 -5.44
N SER A 208 -31.56 6.70 -5.73
CA SER A 208 -32.11 6.51 -7.08
C SER A 208 -31.98 7.73 -8.01
N THR A 209 -31.68 8.91 -7.46
CA THR A 209 -31.62 10.18 -8.20
C THR A 209 -30.21 10.55 -8.67
N ALA A 210 -29.26 9.62 -8.49
CA ALA A 210 -27.84 9.88 -8.66
C ALA A 210 -27.48 10.37 -10.08
N THR A 211 -26.74 11.47 -10.14
CA THR A 211 -26.10 12.01 -11.34
C THR A 211 -24.59 12.07 -11.15
N ASN A 212 -23.81 12.25 -12.24
CA ASN A 212 -22.34 12.25 -12.19
C ASN A 212 -21.76 11.03 -11.45
N ILE A 213 -22.35 9.86 -11.71
CA ILE A 213 -22.09 8.65 -10.95
C ILE A 213 -20.68 8.09 -11.18
N SER A 214 -20.11 7.48 -10.15
CA SER A 214 -18.89 6.70 -10.22
C SER A 214 -19.06 5.37 -9.50
N LYS A 215 -18.58 4.30 -10.14
CA LYS A 215 -18.43 2.97 -9.53
C LYS A 215 -17.15 2.83 -8.70
N SER A 216 -16.36 3.90 -8.59
CA SER A 216 -15.11 3.92 -7.87
C SER A 216 -14.92 5.18 -7.02
N ILE A 217 -14.30 5.01 -5.85
CA ILE A 217 -13.84 6.10 -5.00
C ILE A 217 -12.37 5.87 -4.71
N THR A 218 -11.57 6.92 -4.91
CA THR A 218 -10.15 6.95 -4.59
C THR A 218 -9.93 7.86 -3.38
N LEU A 219 -9.39 7.31 -2.30
CA LEU A 219 -8.91 8.05 -1.14
C LEU A 219 -7.39 8.23 -1.24
N ILE A 220 -6.95 9.47 -1.33
CA ILE A 220 -5.53 9.86 -1.35
C ILE A 220 -5.09 10.17 0.08
N LEU A 221 -3.99 9.57 0.51
CA LEU A 221 -3.50 9.67 1.89
C LEU A 221 -2.28 10.61 1.97
N LYS A 222 -2.34 11.60 2.86
CA LYS A 222 -1.28 12.59 3.11
C LYS A 222 -0.74 13.23 1.83
N ASN A 223 -1.64 13.66 0.94
CA ASN A 223 -1.31 14.19 -0.39
C ASN A 223 -0.38 13.28 -1.24
N GLY A 224 -0.48 11.96 -1.07
CA GLY A 224 0.32 10.97 -1.77
C GLY A 224 1.59 10.54 -1.03
N ASN A 225 1.95 11.20 0.08
CA ASN A 225 3.05 10.75 0.96
C ASN A 225 2.68 9.51 1.79
N GLY A 226 1.38 9.23 1.91
CA GLY A 226 0.86 8.02 2.52
C GLY A 226 0.93 7.94 4.04
N PHE A 227 0.30 6.89 4.55
CA PHE A 227 0.33 6.48 5.95
C PHE A 227 1.23 5.25 6.13
N GLU A 228 1.65 5.01 7.35
CA GLU A 228 2.48 3.85 7.71
C GLU A 228 1.70 2.54 7.61
N ILE A 229 2.42 1.42 7.51
CA ILE A 229 1.82 0.09 7.49
C ILE A 229 2.35 -0.68 8.71
N PRO A 230 1.57 -0.79 9.80
CA PRO A 230 1.98 -1.51 10.99
C PRO A 230 2.02 -3.02 10.75
N LYS A 231 2.71 -3.74 11.64
CA LYS A 231 2.81 -5.20 11.62
C LYS A 231 1.49 -5.90 11.98
N SER A 232 0.63 -5.21 12.71
CA SER A 232 -0.68 -5.67 13.14
C SER A 232 -1.69 -4.54 13.02
N GLU A 233 -2.98 -4.85 13.10
CA GLU A 233 -4.04 -3.85 13.04
C GLU A 233 -3.87 -2.75 14.11
N THR A 234 -3.64 -1.51 13.66
CA THR A 234 -3.48 -0.34 14.54
C THR A 234 -4.18 0.88 13.95
N VAL A 235 -5.12 1.44 14.69
CA VAL A 235 -5.95 2.57 14.23
C VAL A 235 -5.14 3.86 14.07
N TYR A 236 -4.36 4.24 15.07
CA TYR A 236 -3.73 5.56 15.14
C TYR A 236 -2.61 5.79 14.11
N ARG A 237 -2.09 4.74 13.48
CA ARG A 237 -1.00 4.87 12.49
C ARG A 237 -1.51 4.99 11.06
N ASN A 238 -2.68 4.42 10.75
CA ASN A 238 -3.11 4.36 9.35
C ASN A 238 -4.62 4.19 9.10
N ALA A 239 -5.48 4.37 10.10
CA ALA A 239 -6.92 4.34 9.86
C ALA A 239 -7.31 5.38 8.80
N ALA A 240 -7.87 4.90 7.70
CA ALA A 240 -8.29 5.70 6.57
C ALA A 240 -9.81 5.60 6.42
N ILE A 241 -10.50 6.74 6.39
CA ILE A 241 -11.95 6.86 6.43
C ILE A 241 -12.43 7.30 5.04
N MET A 242 -13.48 6.67 4.53
CA MET A 242 -14.07 7.02 3.24
C MET A 242 -15.59 7.10 3.38
N VAL A 243 -16.17 8.14 2.78
CA VAL A 243 -17.63 8.30 2.64
C VAL A 243 -18.07 7.59 1.37
N LEU A 244 -19.17 6.84 1.41
CA LEU A 244 -19.77 6.23 0.23
C LEU A 244 -21.29 6.19 0.32
N SER A 245 -21.92 5.99 -0.84
CA SER A 245 -23.38 5.85 -0.93
C SER A 245 -23.85 4.60 -0.18
N PRO A 246 -24.90 4.69 0.66
CA PRO A 246 -25.50 3.52 1.29
C PRO A 246 -26.05 2.53 0.26
N GLY A 247 -25.97 1.24 0.57
CA GLY A 247 -26.51 0.19 -0.29
C GLY A 247 -25.81 -1.16 -0.15
N THR A 248 -26.31 -2.14 -0.91
CA THR A 248 -25.69 -3.46 -1.06
C THR A 248 -25.02 -3.56 -2.42
N TYR A 249 -23.73 -3.88 -2.42
CA TYR A 249 -22.87 -4.04 -3.60
C TYR A 249 -22.45 -5.50 -3.70
N ASN A 250 -22.60 -6.15 -4.86
CA ASN A 250 -22.34 -7.60 -5.00
C ASN A 250 -20.89 -7.92 -5.35
N ASP A 251 -20.19 -6.96 -5.93
CA ASP A 251 -18.76 -7.00 -6.16
C ASP A 251 -18.17 -5.76 -5.51
N PHE A 252 -17.43 -5.92 -4.41
CA PHE A 252 -16.80 -4.83 -3.67
C PHE A 252 -15.31 -5.12 -3.53
N THR A 253 -14.49 -4.36 -4.26
CA THR A 253 -13.04 -4.57 -4.33
C THR A 253 -12.32 -3.36 -3.76
N VAL A 254 -11.32 -3.63 -2.91
CA VAL A 254 -10.43 -2.61 -2.35
C VAL A 254 -9.01 -2.87 -2.84
N GLU A 255 -8.44 -1.87 -3.51
CA GLU A 255 -7.05 -1.83 -3.96
C GLU A 255 -6.26 -0.84 -3.10
N TYR A 256 -5.09 -1.27 -2.61
CA TYR A 256 -4.16 -0.47 -1.83
C TYR A 256 -2.92 -0.21 -2.66
N THR A 257 -2.60 1.06 -2.90
CA THR A 257 -1.36 1.47 -3.56
C THR A 257 -0.27 1.66 -2.53
N LEU A 258 0.79 0.87 -2.65
CA LEU A 258 1.95 0.92 -1.80
C LEU A 258 3.10 1.63 -2.52
N TYR A 259 3.89 2.36 -1.76
CA TYR A 259 5.09 3.02 -2.26
C TYR A 259 6.19 2.92 -1.23
N ASP A 260 7.34 2.41 -1.66
CA ASP A 260 8.56 2.42 -0.86
C ASP A 260 9.40 3.63 -1.24
N GLN A 261 9.55 4.55 -0.28
CA GLN A 261 10.26 5.81 -0.48
C GLN A 261 11.77 5.65 -0.63
N LYS A 262 12.31 4.47 -0.26
CA LYS A 262 13.73 4.15 -0.28
C LYS A 262 14.13 3.42 -1.57
N THR A 263 13.33 2.47 -2.03
CA THR A 263 13.58 1.73 -3.29
C THR A 263 12.88 2.38 -4.49
N TYR A 264 11.98 3.33 -4.27
CA TYR A 264 11.14 3.99 -5.27
C TYR A 264 10.16 3.04 -6.00
N VAL A 265 9.95 1.84 -5.45
CA VAL A 265 9.02 0.86 -6.02
C VAL A 265 7.58 1.20 -5.61
N LYS A 266 6.70 1.19 -6.60
CA LYS A 266 5.27 1.41 -6.46
C LYS A 266 4.50 0.23 -7.01
N GLY A 267 3.52 -0.26 -6.26
CA GLY A 267 2.61 -1.30 -6.75
C GLY A 267 1.31 -1.35 -5.98
N THR A 268 0.45 -2.28 -6.34
CA THR A 268 -0.85 -2.44 -5.70
C THR A 268 -1.06 -3.85 -5.17
N VAL A 269 -1.82 -3.95 -4.09
CA VAL A 269 -2.42 -5.19 -3.62
C VAL A 269 -3.92 -5.01 -3.51
N THR A 270 -4.66 -6.04 -3.90
CA THR A 270 -6.11 -5.97 -4.03
C THR A 270 -6.78 -7.07 -3.23
N LYS A 271 -7.94 -6.75 -2.63
CA LYS A 271 -8.84 -7.72 -1.99
C LYS A 271 -10.26 -7.49 -2.47
N ASN A 272 -10.82 -8.54 -3.07
CA ASN A 272 -12.25 -8.61 -3.34
C ASN A 272 -12.98 -9.12 -2.08
N TYR A 273 -13.96 -8.36 -1.62
CA TYR A 273 -14.75 -8.67 -0.44
C TYR A 273 -16.12 -9.30 -0.78
N GLY A 274 -16.41 -9.52 -2.07
CA GLY A 274 -17.69 -10.00 -2.58
C GLY A 274 -18.82 -9.06 -2.19
N THR A 275 -19.97 -9.62 -1.83
CA THR A 275 -21.14 -8.83 -1.42
C THR A 275 -20.89 -8.08 -0.11
N ARG A 276 -21.16 -6.77 -0.11
CA ARG A 276 -21.07 -5.90 1.06
C ARG A 276 -22.26 -4.94 1.13
N THR A 277 -22.88 -4.89 2.30
CA THR A 277 -23.91 -3.91 2.65
C THR A 277 -23.34 -2.81 3.53
N PHE A 278 -23.66 -1.57 3.16
CA PHE A 278 -23.34 -0.34 3.88
C PHE A 278 -24.65 0.34 4.26
N ASN A 279 -24.89 0.42 5.58
CA ASN A 279 -26.12 0.94 6.13
C ASN A 279 -26.01 2.45 6.36
N VAL A 280 -27.13 3.14 6.17
CA VAL A 280 -27.29 4.58 6.39
C VAL A 280 -26.81 4.95 7.80
N GLY A 281 -25.93 5.95 7.88
CA GLY A 281 -25.35 6.48 9.12
C GLY A 281 -24.40 5.54 9.86
N LYS A 282 -23.94 4.45 9.23
CA LYS A 282 -23.06 3.46 9.86
C LYS A 282 -21.67 3.44 9.24
N ASN A 283 -20.67 3.22 10.10
CA ASN A 283 -19.31 2.93 9.70
C ASN A 283 -19.07 1.42 9.66
N LYS A 284 -18.23 0.97 8.73
CA LYS A 284 -17.75 -0.41 8.66
C LYS A 284 -16.23 -0.45 8.66
N LYS A 285 -15.63 -1.11 9.66
CA LYS A 285 -14.19 -1.37 9.69
C LYS A 285 -13.83 -2.53 8.77
N VAL A 286 -12.74 -2.39 8.00
CA VAL A 286 -12.09 -3.50 7.30
C VAL A 286 -10.60 -3.52 7.60
N ALA A 287 -10.12 -4.68 8.04
CA ALA A 287 -8.70 -4.97 8.23
C ALA A 287 -8.22 -5.92 7.13
N TYR A 288 -6.98 -5.72 6.68
CA TYR A 288 -6.37 -6.55 5.65
C TYR A 288 -4.89 -6.71 5.92
N ASP A 289 -4.47 -7.95 6.19
CA ASP A 289 -3.07 -8.35 6.05
C ASP A 289 -2.72 -8.30 4.56
N LEU A 290 -2.01 -7.26 4.14
CA LEU A 290 -1.72 -6.98 2.75
C LEU A 290 -1.02 -8.19 2.13
N ALA A 291 -1.61 -8.76 1.07
CA ALA A 291 -1.08 -9.94 0.38
C ALA A 291 0.12 -9.61 -0.52
N VAL A 292 1.17 -9.03 0.06
CA VAL A 292 2.48 -8.85 -0.57
C VAL A 292 3.31 -10.12 -0.31
N PRO A 293 3.86 -10.79 -1.33
CA PRO A 293 4.74 -11.94 -1.11
C PRO A 293 5.98 -11.55 -0.31
N HIS A 294 6.23 -12.26 0.79
CA HIS A 294 7.43 -12.14 1.60
C HIS A 294 8.52 -13.10 1.11
N TYR A 295 9.72 -12.58 0.91
CA TYR A 295 10.92 -13.39 0.73
C TYR A 295 11.89 -13.10 1.87
N GLY A 296 12.34 -14.17 2.53
CA GLY A 296 13.28 -14.06 3.64
C GLY A 296 14.62 -13.46 3.22
N GLN A 297 15.39 -12.96 4.18
CA GLN A 297 16.66 -12.28 3.93
C GLN A 297 17.89 -13.21 3.94
N GLU A 298 17.67 -14.53 3.90
CA GLU A 298 18.73 -15.53 3.98
C GLU A 298 19.38 -15.75 2.60
N TYR A 299 20.69 -15.58 2.53
CA TYR A 299 21.53 -15.90 1.38
C TYR A 299 22.62 -16.86 1.83
N TYR A 300 23.03 -17.77 0.95
CA TYR A 300 23.97 -18.83 1.31
C TYR A 300 25.18 -18.73 0.40
N LEU A 301 26.37 -18.78 0.98
CA LEU A 301 27.53 -19.31 0.26
C LEU A 301 27.21 -20.77 -0.09
N TRP A 302 27.72 -21.26 -1.22
CA TRP A 302 27.25 -22.53 -1.78
C TRP A 302 27.32 -23.69 -0.78
N ASP A 303 26.18 -24.33 -0.53
CA ASP A 303 26.03 -25.47 0.38
C ASP A 303 26.57 -25.23 1.81
N ALA A 304 26.58 -23.99 2.30
CA ALA A 304 26.91 -23.68 3.71
C ALA A 304 25.91 -24.33 4.70
N ILE A 305 26.29 -24.46 5.97
CA ILE A 305 25.40 -24.99 7.03
C ILE A 305 24.34 -23.92 7.39
N ASN A 306 24.79 -22.69 7.59
CA ASN A 306 23.97 -21.52 7.94
C ASN A 306 24.06 -20.45 6.85
N HIS A 307 23.06 -19.55 6.80
CA HIS A 307 23.10 -18.40 5.89
C HIS A 307 24.24 -17.44 6.24
N CYS A 308 24.71 -16.68 5.25
CA CYS A 308 25.94 -15.89 5.36
C CYS A 308 25.89 -14.79 6.44
N TRP A 309 24.70 -14.34 6.83
CA TRP A 309 24.48 -13.32 7.86
C TRP A 309 24.03 -13.88 9.22
N LYS A 310 24.07 -15.19 9.44
CA LYS A 310 23.63 -15.80 10.70
C LYS A 310 24.47 -15.29 11.88
N GLY A 311 23.84 -14.67 12.87
CA GLY A 311 24.52 -14.05 14.01
C GLY A 311 25.12 -12.66 13.72
N HIS A 312 24.93 -12.14 12.51
CA HIS A 312 25.37 -10.83 12.04
C HIS A 312 24.25 -10.08 11.31
N GLU A 313 22.99 -10.35 11.66
CA GLU A 313 21.81 -9.84 10.95
C GLU A 313 21.70 -8.29 11.01
N THR A 314 22.27 -7.67 12.05
CA THR A 314 22.29 -6.20 12.19
C THR A 314 23.22 -5.51 11.21
N GLY A 315 24.30 -6.18 10.78
CA GLY A 315 25.26 -5.65 9.82
C GLY A 315 25.06 -6.15 8.40
N GLN A 316 23.99 -6.93 8.14
CA GLN A 316 23.59 -7.35 6.80
C GLN A 316 23.21 -6.11 5.95
N PRO A 317 23.90 -5.86 4.81
CA PRO A 317 23.52 -4.82 3.87
C PRO A 317 22.14 -5.07 3.28
N LYS A 318 21.29 -4.05 3.17
CA LYS A 318 19.87 -4.20 2.75
C LYS A 318 19.54 -3.51 1.44
N PHE A 319 20.43 -2.65 0.95
CA PHE A 319 20.29 -1.98 -0.33
C PHE A 319 21.44 -2.29 -1.29
N ASN A 320 21.15 -2.16 -2.59
CA ASN A 320 22.14 -2.37 -3.64
C ASN A 320 23.37 -1.48 -3.43
N ASN A 321 24.56 -2.10 -3.56
CA ASN A 321 25.90 -1.55 -3.35
C ASN A 321 26.30 -1.25 -1.91
N GLU A 322 25.42 -1.48 -0.91
CA GLU A 322 25.86 -1.51 0.47
C GLU A 322 26.69 -2.76 0.73
N SER A 323 27.69 -2.66 1.62
CA SER A 323 28.61 -3.76 1.91
C SER A 323 29.04 -3.78 3.36
N ASN A 324 29.30 -4.99 3.86
CA ASN A 324 29.93 -5.20 5.16
C ASN A 324 30.90 -6.38 5.07
N LYS A 325 32.11 -6.09 4.59
CA LYS A 325 33.16 -7.08 4.40
C LYS A 325 33.70 -7.64 5.74
N ALA A 326 33.58 -6.88 6.82
CA ALA A 326 34.13 -7.28 8.11
C ALA A 326 33.41 -8.51 8.68
N GLU A 327 32.08 -8.51 8.56
CA GLU A 327 31.18 -9.55 9.09
C GLU A 327 30.78 -10.60 8.06
N TYR A 328 31.07 -10.37 6.77
CA TYR A 328 30.88 -11.36 5.73
C TYR A 328 31.74 -12.61 6.01
N PRO A 329 31.23 -13.83 5.78
CA PRO A 329 31.93 -15.07 6.14
C PRO A 329 33.34 -15.14 5.56
N LYS A 330 34.26 -15.72 6.33
CA LYS A 330 35.63 -16.07 5.93
C LYS A 330 35.85 -17.58 6.15
N SER A 331 36.98 -18.11 5.71
CA SER A 331 37.29 -19.54 5.84
C SER A 331 37.29 -20.06 7.29
N ALA A 332 37.48 -19.18 8.28
CA ALA A 332 37.37 -19.54 9.69
C ALA A 332 35.91 -19.71 10.17
N ASP A 333 34.93 -19.14 9.46
CA ASP A 333 33.50 -19.22 9.76
C ASP A 333 32.86 -20.50 9.19
N ILE A 334 33.33 -21.67 9.64
CA ILE A 334 33.02 -22.99 9.06
C ILE A 334 31.51 -23.22 8.80
N ASP A 335 30.65 -22.70 9.66
CA ASP A 335 29.19 -22.86 9.54
C ASP A 335 28.56 -22.01 8.42
N ARG A 336 29.10 -20.81 8.18
CA ARG A 336 28.58 -19.86 7.16
C ARG A 336 29.38 -19.93 5.85
N TRP A 337 30.55 -20.54 5.89
CA TRP A 337 31.41 -20.76 4.74
C TRP A 337 30.83 -21.81 3.80
N PHE A 338 31.14 -21.70 2.50
CA PHE A 338 30.70 -22.69 1.53
C PHE A 338 31.27 -24.07 1.88
N ASN A 339 30.61 -25.13 1.39
CA ASN A 339 31.11 -26.49 1.53
C ASN A 339 32.34 -26.72 0.64
N ASP A 340 33.52 -26.60 1.24
CA ASP A 340 34.83 -26.79 0.59
C ASP A 340 35.28 -28.26 0.52
N ASN A 341 34.57 -29.15 1.22
CA ASN A 341 34.81 -30.60 1.25
C ASN A 341 34.10 -31.36 0.11
N VAL A 342 33.34 -30.65 -0.72
CA VAL A 342 32.58 -31.21 -1.83
C VAL A 342 32.99 -30.50 -3.12
N GLY A 343 33.31 -31.29 -4.15
CA GLY A 343 33.61 -30.77 -5.48
C GLY A 343 33.08 -31.69 -6.56
N TYR A 344 33.13 -31.22 -7.81
CA TYR A 344 32.61 -31.96 -8.95
C TYR A 344 33.17 -33.40 -9.03
N PRO A 345 32.34 -34.44 -9.26
CA PRO A 345 30.89 -34.40 -9.56
C PRO A 345 29.97 -34.61 -8.33
N LYS A 346 30.48 -34.54 -7.10
CA LYS A 346 29.71 -34.86 -5.90
C LYS A 346 28.66 -33.76 -5.60
N SER A 347 27.39 -34.14 -5.48
CA SER A 347 26.30 -33.21 -5.18
C SER A 347 26.40 -32.57 -3.79
N ALA A 348 25.81 -31.39 -3.63
CA ALA A 348 25.56 -30.72 -2.36
C ALA A 348 24.81 -31.62 -1.36
N SER A 349 25.07 -31.42 -0.07
CA SER A 349 24.50 -32.25 1.01
C SER A 349 23.96 -31.45 2.21
N ARG A 350 24.09 -30.12 2.22
CA ARG A 350 23.67 -29.21 3.29
C ARG A 350 22.55 -28.29 2.77
N SER A 351 22.71 -26.96 2.82
CA SER A 351 21.67 -25.99 2.42
C SER A 351 21.23 -26.11 0.97
N CYS A 352 22.08 -26.62 0.07
CA CYS A 352 21.75 -26.77 -1.35
C CYS A 352 21.27 -28.17 -1.71
N LYS A 353 21.11 -29.11 -0.76
CA LYS A 353 20.77 -30.52 -1.06
C LYS A 353 19.46 -30.69 -1.86
N ASP A 354 18.49 -29.81 -1.61
CA ASP A 354 17.16 -29.84 -2.23
C ASP A 354 17.05 -28.90 -3.45
N CYS A 355 18.14 -28.19 -3.79
CA CYS A 355 18.18 -27.37 -5.00
C CYS A 355 18.11 -28.23 -6.27
N PRO A 356 17.59 -27.68 -7.38
CA PRO A 356 17.66 -28.34 -8.67
C PRO A 356 19.10 -28.59 -9.08
N ASN A 357 19.35 -29.74 -9.70
CA ASN A 357 20.64 -29.97 -10.34
C ASN A 357 20.75 -29.19 -11.66
N VAL A 358 21.95 -29.16 -12.22
CA VAL A 358 22.23 -28.42 -13.46
C VAL A 358 21.37 -28.90 -14.65
N ASN A 359 21.02 -30.19 -14.75
CA ASN A 359 20.17 -30.72 -15.83
C ASN A 359 18.73 -30.18 -15.71
N GLU A 360 18.19 -30.18 -14.49
CA GLU A 360 16.85 -29.64 -14.20
C GLU A 360 16.78 -28.14 -14.53
N MET A 361 17.84 -27.38 -14.23
CA MET A 361 17.93 -25.97 -14.61
C MET A 361 17.93 -25.77 -16.13
N HIS A 362 18.56 -26.66 -16.90
CA HIS A 362 18.50 -26.60 -18.36
C HIS A 362 17.08 -26.74 -18.89
N TRP A 363 16.28 -27.64 -18.31
CA TRP A 363 14.87 -27.78 -18.66
C TRP A 363 14.09 -26.49 -18.41
N TYR A 364 14.28 -25.83 -17.28
CA TYR A 364 13.62 -24.54 -17.01
C TYR A 364 14.05 -23.45 -18.00
N VAL A 365 15.35 -23.34 -18.28
CA VAL A 365 15.88 -22.32 -19.20
C VAL A 365 15.41 -22.53 -20.64
N LYS A 366 15.41 -23.77 -21.16
CA LYS A 366 15.09 -24.06 -22.57
C LYS A 366 13.61 -24.34 -22.82
N ASN A 367 12.98 -25.11 -21.94
CA ASN A 367 11.62 -25.64 -22.14
C ASN A 367 10.62 -25.15 -21.08
N GLY A 368 11.09 -24.44 -20.06
CA GLY A 368 10.28 -23.88 -18.98
C GLY A 368 9.45 -22.66 -19.39
N ASP A 369 9.54 -22.22 -20.64
CA ASP A 369 8.78 -21.07 -21.17
C ASP A 369 8.89 -19.84 -20.27
N PRO A 370 10.07 -19.20 -20.15
CA PRO A 370 10.28 -18.10 -19.21
C PRO A 370 9.45 -16.85 -19.58
N HIS A 371 8.73 -16.30 -18.59
CA HIS A 371 8.05 -15.01 -18.70
C HIS A 371 8.54 -14.03 -17.65
N TRP A 372 9.10 -12.90 -18.08
CA TRP A 372 9.46 -11.78 -17.21
C TRP A 372 8.22 -11.02 -16.76
N ASP A 373 8.04 -10.91 -15.45
CA ASP A 373 6.99 -10.12 -14.82
C ASP A 373 7.60 -8.98 -14.02
N GLY A 374 7.72 -7.83 -14.69
CA GLY A 374 8.20 -6.58 -14.08
C GLY A 374 7.17 -5.85 -13.23
N THR A 375 5.99 -6.42 -12.99
CA THR A 375 4.87 -5.72 -12.32
C THR A 375 4.51 -6.28 -10.96
N THR A 376 4.81 -7.55 -10.70
CA THR A 376 4.58 -8.15 -9.38
C THR A 376 5.55 -7.57 -8.37
N ILE A 377 4.99 -6.83 -7.40
CA ILE A 377 5.72 -6.41 -6.20
C ILE A 377 5.88 -7.55 -5.22
N TRP A 378 6.93 -7.49 -4.44
CA TRP A 378 7.24 -8.39 -3.34
C TRP A 378 8.10 -7.66 -2.32
N GLU A 379 8.18 -8.21 -1.12
CA GLU A 379 8.95 -7.64 -0.01
C GLU A 379 10.11 -8.56 0.36
N THR A 380 11.26 -7.94 0.62
CA THR A 380 12.39 -8.56 1.31
C THR A 380 13.06 -7.49 2.16
N MET A 381 13.66 -7.89 3.28
CA MET A 381 14.44 -6.99 4.14
C MET A 381 13.66 -5.74 4.62
N GLY A 382 12.33 -5.80 4.66
CA GLY A 382 11.42 -4.71 5.03
C GLY A 382 11.03 -3.76 3.90
N HIS A 383 11.53 -3.97 2.68
CA HIS A 383 11.39 -3.04 1.56
C HIS A 383 10.70 -3.66 0.34
N LEU A 384 9.99 -2.84 -0.43
CA LEU A 384 9.34 -3.27 -1.67
C LEU A 384 10.33 -3.32 -2.81
N TYR A 385 10.25 -4.39 -3.58
CA TYR A 385 10.89 -4.57 -4.86
C TYR A 385 9.90 -5.14 -5.87
N GLN A 386 10.29 -5.21 -7.13
CA GLN A 386 9.48 -5.79 -8.20
C GLN A 386 10.38 -6.51 -9.20
N GLY A 387 9.79 -7.40 -9.99
CA GLY A 387 10.51 -8.13 -11.02
C GLY A 387 10.81 -9.58 -10.64
N GLY A 388 10.85 -10.43 -11.66
CA GLY A 388 11.04 -11.86 -11.52
C GLY A 388 10.60 -12.61 -12.77
N VAL A 389 10.84 -13.91 -12.78
CA VAL A 389 10.56 -14.79 -13.92
C VAL A 389 9.61 -15.90 -13.50
N TRP A 390 8.58 -16.11 -14.32
CA TRP A 390 7.73 -17.29 -14.25
C TRP A 390 8.31 -18.41 -15.11
N PHE A 391 8.40 -19.61 -14.55
CA PHE A 391 8.76 -20.84 -15.26
C PHE A 391 7.64 -21.86 -15.13
N LYS A 392 7.42 -22.68 -16.16
CA LYS A 392 6.58 -23.87 -16.06
C LYS A 392 7.10 -24.77 -14.94
N LYS A 393 6.19 -25.31 -14.15
CA LYS A 393 6.49 -26.40 -13.20
C LYS A 393 7.01 -27.62 -13.96
N LYS A 394 7.86 -28.44 -13.34
CA LYS A 394 8.44 -29.66 -13.92
C LYS A 394 7.38 -30.59 -14.52
N SER A 395 6.22 -30.71 -13.85
CA SER A 395 5.07 -31.52 -14.33
C SER A 395 4.41 -31.00 -15.62
N LYS A 396 4.77 -29.78 -16.05
CA LYS A 396 4.26 -29.10 -17.25
C LYS A 396 5.33 -28.96 -18.34
N ILE A 397 6.53 -29.52 -18.12
CA ILE A 397 7.61 -29.58 -19.10
C ILE A 397 7.66 -31.01 -19.64
N ALA A 398 7.35 -31.18 -20.92
CA ALA A 398 7.41 -32.50 -21.56
C ALA A 398 8.84 -33.03 -21.61
N GLY A 399 9.05 -34.27 -21.20
CA GLY A 399 10.38 -34.91 -21.19
C GLY A 399 11.29 -34.48 -20.03
N PHE A 400 10.80 -33.68 -19.08
CA PHE A 400 11.59 -33.22 -17.94
C PHE A 400 12.33 -34.38 -17.25
N SER A 401 13.63 -34.22 -17.07
CA SER A 401 14.49 -35.22 -16.46
C SER A 401 15.49 -34.57 -15.51
N SER A 402 15.76 -35.24 -14.39
CA SER A 402 16.85 -34.89 -13.49
C SER A 402 18.17 -35.57 -13.88
N THR A 403 18.14 -36.59 -14.72
CA THR A 403 19.34 -37.34 -15.12
C THR A 403 19.98 -36.79 -16.39
N GLN A 404 19.20 -36.10 -17.23
CA GLN A 404 19.66 -35.56 -18.51
C GLN A 404 18.99 -34.22 -18.80
N ALA A 405 19.75 -33.29 -19.37
CA ALA A 405 19.26 -32.04 -19.93
C ALA A 405 18.50 -32.27 -21.26
N PRO A 406 17.81 -31.25 -21.81
CA PRO A 406 17.03 -31.37 -23.04
C PRO A 406 17.82 -31.82 -24.28
N ASP A 407 19.15 -31.68 -24.26
CA ASP A 407 20.05 -32.13 -25.32
C ASP A 407 20.56 -33.56 -25.12
N ASN A 408 19.94 -34.31 -24.20
CA ASN A 408 20.26 -35.69 -23.82
C ASN A 408 21.64 -35.88 -23.17
N LYS A 409 22.25 -34.81 -22.66
CA LYS A 409 23.52 -34.89 -21.91
C LYS A 409 23.29 -34.85 -20.41
N ASP A 410 24.14 -35.55 -19.67
CA ASP A 410 24.20 -35.45 -18.21
C ASP A 410 25.36 -34.53 -17.78
N TYR A 411 25.01 -33.31 -17.39
CA TYR A 411 25.96 -32.31 -16.89
C TYR A 411 26.33 -32.50 -15.42
N THR A 412 25.68 -33.42 -14.70
CA THR A 412 26.02 -33.71 -13.30
C THR A 412 27.27 -34.57 -13.15
N THR A 413 27.62 -35.37 -14.18
CA THR A 413 28.75 -36.32 -14.10
C THR A 413 29.71 -36.32 -15.30
N ASN A 414 29.26 -35.95 -16.50
CA ASN A 414 29.97 -36.32 -17.74
C ASN A 414 30.23 -35.18 -18.74
N SER A 415 29.91 -33.92 -18.41
CA SER A 415 30.02 -32.81 -19.37
C SER A 415 30.71 -31.57 -18.80
N LYS A 416 31.67 -31.05 -19.58
CA LYS A 416 32.54 -29.91 -19.23
C LYS A 416 32.01 -28.56 -19.71
N GLU A 417 30.78 -28.45 -20.21
CA GLU A 417 30.23 -27.16 -20.68
C GLU A 417 28.72 -27.08 -20.41
N ALA A 418 28.33 -26.92 -19.14
CA ALA A 418 26.92 -26.84 -18.76
C ALA A 418 26.32 -25.43 -18.79
N GLU A 419 27.07 -24.42 -19.23
CA GLU A 419 26.58 -23.04 -19.24
C GLU A 419 25.70 -22.82 -20.47
N ILE A 420 24.52 -22.27 -20.26
CA ILE A 420 23.57 -21.98 -21.33
C ILE A 420 22.87 -20.66 -21.07
N ASN A 421 22.47 -20.01 -22.16
CA ASN A 421 21.66 -18.81 -22.11
C ASN A 421 20.42 -18.96 -23.00
N ASN A 422 19.33 -18.33 -22.59
CA ASN A 422 18.11 -18.19 -23.36
C ASN A 422 17.67 -16.71 -23.33
N ASN A 423 17.77 -16.06 -24.49
CA ASN A 423 17.32 -14.67 -24.69
C ASN A 423 15.83 -14.58 -25.10
N SER A 424 15.12 -15.71 -25.22
CA SER A 424 13.71 -15.76 -25.59
C SER A 424 12.83 -15.71 -24.34
N VAL A 425 12.90 -14.60 -23.60
CA VAL A 425 12.07 -14.34 -22.41
C VAL A 425 10.84 -13.54 -22.81
N LYS A 426 9.66 -14.12 -22.60
CA LYS A 426 8.38 -13.44 -22.88
C LYS A 426 8.11 -12.35 -21.84
N LYS A 427 7.27 -11.37 -22.16
CA LYS A 427 6.93 -10.27 -21.26
C LYS A 427 5.52 -10.44 -20.68
N GLY A 428 5.37 -10.15 -19.40
CA GLY A 428 4.10 -10.21 -18.67
C GLY A 428 3.91 -11.54 -17.93
N LYS A 429 2.80 -11.65 -17.22
CA LYS A 429 2.41 -12.90 -16.54
C LYS A 429 1.98 -13.95 -17.55
N PRO A 430 2.29 -15.24 -17.34
CA PRO A 430 1.74 -16.31 -18.16
C PRO A 430 0.21 -16.36 -18.04
N THR A 431 -0.48 -16.68 -19.14
CA THR A 431 -1.95 -16.71 -19.20
C THR A 431 -2.57 -17.68 -18.18
N VAL A 432 -1.96 -18.84 -17.96
CA VAL A 432 -2.40 -19.87 -17.00
C VAL A 432 -1.34 -20.02 -15.92
N SER A 433 -1.30 -19.08 -14.98
CA SER A 433 -0.27 -19.01 -13.93
C SER A 433 -0.20 -20.24 -13.03
N SER A 434 -1.27 -21.03 -12.91
CA SER A 434 -1.29 -22.27 -12.12
C SER A 434 -0.31 -23.35 -12.60
N ASN A 435 0.04 -23.32 -13.90
CA ASN A 435 1.05 -24.20 -14.52
C ASN A 435 2.49 -23.73 -14.27
N TYR A 436 2.67 -22.54 -13.70
CA TYR A 436 3.96 -21.89 -13.52
C TYR A 436 4.27 -21.71 -12.03
N PHE A 437 5.53 -21.47 -11.73
CA PHE A 437 5.99 -20.94 -10.45
C PHE A 437 6.84 -19.69 -10.71
N TYR A 438 6.91 -18.81 -9.72
CA TYR A 438 7.58 -17.52 -9.83
C TYR A 438 8.88 -17.52 -9.03
N LEU A 439 9.94 -16.97 -9.62
CA LEU A 439 11.19 -16.67 -8.94
C LEU A 439 11.47 -15.16 -9.01
N PRO A 440 11.49 -14.43 -7.88
CA PRO A 440 11.80 -13.00 -7.85
C PRO A 440 13.28 -12.69 -8.17
N THR A 441 13.57 -11.46 -8.57
CA THR A 441 14.96 -10.96 -8.72
C THR A 441 15.54 -10.50 -7.38
N LEU A 442 15.85 -11.47 -6.51
CA LEU A 442 16.36 -11.20 -5.15
C LEU A 442 17.83 -10.76 -5.09
N GLY A 443 18.52 -10.67 -6.22
CA GLY A 443 19.93 -10.28 -6.26
C GLY A 443 20.86 -11.31 -5.62
N CYS A 444 22.01 -10.84 -5.16
CA CYS A 444 23.06 -11.65 -4.54
C CYS A 444 23.96 -10.83 -3.62
N TYR A 445 24.80 -11.50 -2.83
CA TYR A 445 26.00 -10.87 -2.26
C TYR A 445 27.25 -11.23 -3.05
N SER A 446 28.07 -10.22 -3.34
CA SER A 446 29.43 -10.43 -3.84
C SER A 446 30.34 -11.06 -2.79
N SER A 447 31.53 -11.51 -3.22
CA SER A 447 32.55 -12.08 -2.33
C SER A 447 33.07 -11.11 -1.26
N GLY A 448 32.85 -9.80 -1.43
CA GLY A 448 33.15 -8.77 -0.44
C GLY A 448 31.98 -8.45 0.51
N GLY A 449 30.88 -9.20 0.44
CA GLY A 449 29.69 -8.95 1.23
C GLY A 449 28.90 -7.71 0.78
N ALA A 450 29.05 -7.26 -0.46
CA ALA A 450 28.19 -6.22 -1.03
C ALA A 450 26.91 -6.81 -1.61
N LEU A 451 25.74 -6.29 -1.24
CA LEU A 451 24.44 -6.66 -1.82
C LEU A 451 24.30 -6.05 -3.21
N LEU A 452 23.92 -6.85 -4.21
CA LEU A 452 23.84 -6.43 -5.60
C LEU A 452 22.53 -6.88 -6.23
N TYR A 453 22.06 -6.07 -7.18
CA TYR A 453 21.03 -6.42 -8.17
C TYR A 453 19.64 -6.82 -7.65
N VAL A 454 19.28 -6.49 -6.41
CA VAL A 454 17.91 -6.69 -5.93
C VAL A 454 16.94 -5.89 -6.80
N GLY A 455 15.88 -6.54 -7.28
CA GLY A 455 14.94 -6.02 -8.26
C GLY A 455 15.41 -6.09 -9.71
N VAL A 456 16.66 -6.47 -9.98
CA VAL A 456 17.27 -6.45 -11.32
C VAL A 456 17.60 -7.85 -11.83
N TYR A 457 18.33 -8.63 -11.03
CA TYR A 457 18.70 -10.02 -11.36
C TYR A 457 18.33 -10.97 -10.22
N GLY A 458 18.10 -12.23 -10.55
CA GLY A 458 17.93 -13.31 -9.58
C GLY A 458 19.03 -14.36 -9.75
N GLU A 459 19.68 -14.73 -8.67
CA GLU A 459 20.74 -15.74 -8.68
C GLU A 459 20.41 -16.84 -7.66
N TYR A 460 20.33 -18.08 -8.15
CA TYR A 460 19.76 -19.19 -7.42
C TYR A 460 20.64 -20.44 -7.53
N TRP A 461 21.15 -20.94 -6.40
CA TRP A 461 22.11 -22.04 -6.39
C TRP A 461 21.56 -23.35 -6.97
N SER A 462 22.44 -24.10 -7.62
CA SER A 462 22.23 -25.52 -7.91
C SER A 462 22.82 -26.39 -6.81
N LYS A 463 22.33 -27.63 -6.69
CA LYS A 463 23.04 -28.67 -5.94
C LYS A 463 24.27 -29.22 -6.64
N THR A 464 24.53 -28.84 -7.90
CA THR A 464 25.65 -29.35 -8.71
C THR A 464 26.86 -28.40 -8.68
N PRO A 465 28.03 -28.86 -8.19
CA PRO A 465 29.31 -28.17 -8.42
C PRO A 465 29.61 -27.94 -9.88
N SER A 466 30.39 -26.90 -10.20
CA SER A 466 30.89 -26.71 -11.56
C SER A 466 32.15 -27.54 -11.79
N HIS A 467 32.34 -28.06 -13.01
CA HIS A 467 33.60 -28.70 -13.40
C HIS A 467 34.76 -27.70 -13.51
N LYS A 468 34.51 -26.38 -13.51
CA LYS A 468 35.52 -25.30 -13.60
C LYS A 468 36.35 -25.11 -12.32
N GLU A 469 36.27 -26.05 -11.38
CA GLU A 469 37.05 -25.99 -10.15
C GLU A 469 38.56 -26.01 -10.40
N SER A 470 39.29 -25.16 -9.67
CA SER A 470 40.75 -25.15 -9.64
C SER A 470 41.25 -25.19 -8.19
N LYS A 471 42.58 -25.29 -7.99
CA LYS A 471 43.20 -25.24 -6.66
C LYS A 471 42.86 -23.95 -5.88
N HIS A 472 42.49 -22.88 -6.57
CA HIS A 472 42.28 -21.54 -5.98
C HIS A 472 40.86 -21.00 -6.15
N GLN A 473 40.01 -21.66 -6.94
CA GLN A 473 38.66 -21.19 -7.21
C GLN A 473 37.69 -22.37 -7.21
N ARG A 474 36.66 -22.28 -6.36
CA ARG A 474 35.59 -23.27 -6.28
C ARG A 474 34.36 -22.67 -6.92
N PHE A 475 33.87 -23.32 -7.97
CA PHE A 475 32.69 -22.86 -8.71
C PHE A 475 31.52 -23.80 -8.49
N SER A 476 30.31 -23.24 -8.53
CA SER A 476 29.06 -24.00 -8.55
C SER A 476 28.11 -23.43 -9.58
N TYR A 477 27.24 -24.29 -10.12
CA TYR A 477 26.21 -23.83 -11.04
C TYR A 477 25.10 -23.08 -10.32
N TYR A 478 24.52 -22.12 -11.01
CA TYR A 478 23.36 -21.38 -10.56
C TYR A 478 22.45 -21.03 -11.73
N LEU A 479 21.18 -20.78 -11.42
CA LEU A 479 20.21 -20.22 -12.35
C LEU A 479 20.27 -18.69 -12.23
N ALA A 480 20.53 -18.04 -13.37
CA ALA A 480 20.54 -16.60 -13.52
C ALA A 480 19.23 -16.15 -14.18
N LEU A 481 18.58 -15.16 -13.57
CA LEU A 481 17.32 -14.58 -14.04
C LEU A 481 17.50 -13.10 -14.33
N GLY A 482 17.04 -12.66 -15.50
CA GLY A 482 16.98 -11.24 -15.85
C GLY A 482 15.81 -10.97 -16.79
N GLU A 483 15.59 -9.68 -17.04
CA GLU A 483 14.46 -9.23 -17.84
C GLU A 483 14.46 -9.76 -19.28
N ASN A 484 15.65 -9.87 -19.88
CA ASN A 484 15.82 -10.23 -21.30
C ASN A 484 16.48 -11.58 -21.51
N SER A 485 16.96 -12.21 -20.44
CA SER A 485 17.64 -13.50 -20.53
C SER A 485 17.50 -14.29 -19.24
N VAL A 486 17.45 -15.60 -19.40
CA VAL A 486 17.62 -16.56 -18.31
C VAL A 486 18.70 -17.56 -18.71
N GLY A 487 19.47 -18.05 -17.75
CA GLY A 487 20.59 -18.91 -18.06
C GLY A 487 21.05 -19.77 -16.91
N VAL A 488 21.85 -20.77 -17.25
CA VAL A 488 22.66 -21.51 -16.30
C VAL A 488 24.08 -21.03 -16.48
N SER A 489 24.69 -20.57 -15.41
CA SER A 489 26.09 -20.15 -15.39
C SER A 489 26.80 -20.78 -14.19
N SER A 490 28.11 -20.63 -14.10
CA SER A 490 28.87 -21.00 -12.91
C SER A 490 29.50 -19.77 -12.28
N GLU A 491 29.54 -19.75 -10.95
CA GLU A 491 30.09 -18.65 -10.18
C GLU A 491 30.85 -19.15 -8.97
N ASP A 492 31.81 -18.34 -8.52
CA ASP A 492 32.61 -18.59 -7.35
C ASP A 492 31.73 -18.70 -6.09
N ARG A 493 31.98 -19.73 -5.29
CA ARG A 493 31.31 -20.02 -4.02
C ARG A 493 31.57 -18.99 -2.91
N PHE A 494 32.46 -18.00 -3.11
CA PHE A 494 32.59 -16.85 -2.21
C PHE A 494 31.40 -15.89 -2.30
N LYS A 495 30.59 -15.93 -3.36
CA LYS A 495 29.33 -15.17 -3.45
C LYS A 495 28.19 -15.88 -2.71
N ALA A 496 27.17 -15.12 -2.31
CA ALA A 496 26.00 -15.68 -1.63
C ALA A 496 24.72 -15.50 -2.46
N PHE A 497 24.07 -16.61 -2.80
CA PHE A 497 22.84 -16.66 -3.62
C PHE A 497 21.68 -17.24 -2.83
N LYS A 498 20.49 -17.22 -3.45
CA LYS A 498 19.30 -17.85 -2.90
C LYS A 498 19.32 -19.36 -3.10
N VAL A 499 18.87 -20.08 -2.07
CA VAL A 499 18.48 -21.49 -2.19
C VAL A 499 17.02 -21.58 -2.60
N TRP A 500 16.67 -22.62 -3.34
CA TRP A 500 15.33 -22.78 -3.92
C TRP A 500 15.07 -24.26 -4.20
N THR A 501 13.83 -24.60 -4.54
CA THR A 501 13.43 -25.97 -4.87
C THR A 501 12.72 -26.01 -6.21
N ALA A 502 12.92 -27.09 -6.97
CA ALA A 502 12.16 -27.34 -8.20
C ALA A 502 10.68 -27.55 -7.87
N GLN A 503 9.80 -26.92 -8.64
CA GLN A 503 8.33 -26.98 -8.48
C GLN A 503 7.69 -27.85 -9.55
#